data_AF-A0A8T5JB85-F1
#
_entry.id   AF-A0A8T5JB85-F1
#
_cell.length_a   1.000
_cell.length_b   1.000
_cell.length_c   1.000
_cell.angle_alpha   90.00
_cell.angle_beta   90.00
_cell.angle_gamma   90.00
#
_symmetry.space_group_name_H-M   'P 1'
#
loop_
_entity.id
_entity.type
_entity.pdbx_description
1 polymer ?
#
loop_
_entity_poly.entity_id
_entity_poly.type
_entity_poly.pdbx_seq_one_letter_code
_entity_poly.pdbx_strand_id
1 'polypeptide(L)'
;MGEKAEWRIFAISGIILVGVTFTDISPEGPWDDSTFTSGALGLLGMILLYLAWFRVTFEKAGVVPTLDLWKDPESSSKVVMTTGIVILGIAYAIGRIDFFPEPAGLVMSLVGLLITTNGLYVWLSTAGPLSTEEE
;
A
#
# COMPACT_ATOMS: atom_id res chain seq x y z
N MET A 1 4.40 28.23 13.50
CA MET A 1 4.58 28.04 12.05
C MET A 1 5.15 26.64 11.86
N GLY A 2 4.33 25.66 11.54
CA GLY A 2 4.76 24.26 11.43
C GLY A 2 5.65 24.08 10.21
N GLU A 3 6.83 23.52 10.41
CA GLU A 3 7.78 23.15 9.36
C GLU A 3 7.04 22.30 8.33
N LYS A 4 6.90 22.79 7.10
CA LYS A 4 6.22 22.06 6.02
C LYS A 4 6.94 20.74 5.85
N ALA A 5 6.29 19.64 6.24
CA ALA A 5 6.89 18.31 6.24
C ALA A 5 7.60 18.08 4.90
N GLU A 6 8.93 17.93 4.93
CA GLU A 6 9.78 17.92 3.75
C GLU A 6 9.54 16.67 2.88
N TRP A 7 8.43 16.63 2.17
CA TRP A 7 7.99 15.51 1.34
C TRP A 7 8.80 15.36 0.06
N ARG A 8 9.43 16.45 -0.40
CA ARG A 8 10.17 16.51 -1.67
C ARG A 8 11.37 15.55 -1.68
N ILE A 9 12.10 15.46 -0.55
CA ILE A 9 13.27 14.56 -0.44
C ILE A 9 12.82 13.10 -0.52
N PHE A 10 11.75 12.72 0.18
CA PHE A 10 11.16 11.37 0.13
C PHE A 10 10.61 11.03 -1.26
N ALA A 11 9.92 11.97 -1.92
CA ALA A 11 9.41 11.76 -3.27
C ALA A 11 10.53 11.57 -4.29
N ILE A 12 11.54 12.45 -4.27
CA ILE A 12 12.65 12.39 -5.23
C ILE A 12 13.48 11.13 -5.02
N SER A 13 13.85 10.81 -3.78
CA SER A 13 14.58 9.57 -3.46
C SER A 13 13.78 8.33 -3.83
N GLY A 14 12.47 8.30 -3.54
CA GLY A 14 11.58 7.22 -3.91
C GLY A 14 11.50 6.99 -5.41
N ILE A 15 11.37 8.05 -6.21
CA ILE A 15 11.37 7.97 -7.69
C ILE A 15 12.72 7.44 -8.19
N ILE A 16 13.84 7.93 -7.66
CA ILE A 16 15.17 7.49 -8.08
C ILE A 16 15.36 5.99 -7.78
N LEU A 17 15.00 5.55 -6.57
CA LEU A 17 15.15 4.15 -6.15
C LEU A 17 14.26 3.19 -6.95
N VAL A 18 13.03 3.59 -7.27
CA VAL A 18 12.17 2.84 -8.20
C VAL A 18 12.73 2.89 -9.63
N GLY A 19 13.33 4.00 -10.05
CA GLY A 19 13.98 4.11 -11.35
C GLY A 19 15.16 3.15 -11.50
N VAL A 20 15.96 2.97 -10.43
CA VAL A 20 17.10 2.04 -10.42
C VAL A 20 16.66 0.59 -10.67
N THR A 21 15.44 0.18 -10.32
CA THR A 21 14.97 -1.19 -10.59
C THR A 21 14.75 -1.50 -12.07
N PHE A 22 14.67 -0.47 -12.91
CA PHE A 22 14.60 -0.63 -14.37
C PHE A 22 15.99 -0.59 -15.02
N THR A 23 17.05 -0.54 -14.22
CA THR A 23 18.45 -0.46 -14.69
C THR A 23 19.28 -1.57 -14.06
N ASP A 24 20.29 -2.08 -14.79
CA ASP A 24 21.24 -3.08 -14.27
C ASP A 24 22.34 -2.48 -13.37
N ILE A 25 22.10 -1.32 -12.75
CA ILE A 25 23.11 -0.54 -12.01
C ILE A 25 23.17 -0.97 -10.52
N SER A 26 22.61 -2.12 -10.17
CA SER A 26 22.55 -2.56 -8.78
C SER A 26 23.78 -3.35 -8.35
N PRO A 27 24.32 -3.11 -7.15
CA PRO A 27 25.39 -3.92 -6.58
C PRO A 27 25.02 -5.40 -6.52
N GLU A 28 26.01 -6.28 -6.71
CA GLU A 28 25.87 -7.72 -6.46
C GLU A 28 25.31 -7.93 -5.04
N GLY A 29 24.13 -8.53 -4.97
CA GLY A 29 23.43 -8.77 -3.72
C GLY A 29 24.02 -9.93 -2.94
N PRO A 30 23.46 -10.22 -1.74
CA PRO A 30 23.68 -11.53 -1.14
C PRO A 30 23.32 -12.61 -2.18
N TRP A 31 24.11 -13.67 -2.25
CA TRP A 31 24.00 -14.73 -3.26
C TRP A 31 24.40 -14.35 -4.70
N ASP A 32 25.16 -13.26 -4.88
CA ASP A 32 25.67 -12.83 -6.19
C ASP A 32 24.54 -12.49 -7.20
N ASP A 33 23.37 -12.11 -6.67
CA ASP A 33 22.19 -11.77 -7.47
C ASP A 33 21.93 -10.26 -7.44
N SER A 34 22.22 -9.60 -8.56
CA SER A 34 21.95 -8.17 -8.77
C SER A 34 20.45 -7.85 -8.84
N THR A 35 19.61 -8.85 -9.19
CA THR A 35 18.14 -8.72 -9.25
C THR A 35 17.56 -8.57 -7.85
N PHE A 36 18.13 -9.27 -6.87
CA PHE A 36 17.70 -9.17 -5.47
C PHE A 36 17.92 -7.76 -4.91
N THR A 37 19.13 -7.19 -5.11
CA THR A 37 19.45 -5.83 -4.66
C THR A 37 18.57 -4.80 -5.35
N SER A 38 18.34 -4.95 -6.66
CA SER A 38 17.42 -4.11 -7.42
C SER A 38 16.02 -4.13 -6.82
N GLY A 39 15.47 -5.33 -6.56
CA GLY A 39 14.15 -5.48 -5.95
C GLY A 39 14.04 -4.87 -4.56
N ALA A 40 15.05 -5.05 -3.71
CA ALA A 40 15.10 -4.48 -2.37
C ALA A 40 15.14 -2.94 -2.39
N LEU A 41 15.95 -2.35 -3.28
CA LEU A 41 16.02 -0.90 -3.48
C LEU A 41 14.69 -0.35 -4.01
N GLY A 42 14.02 -1.05 -4.93
CA GLY A 42 12.69 -0.67 -5.40
C GLY A 42 11.63 -0.69 -4.32
N LEU A 43 11.67 -1.71 -3.45
CA LEU A 43 10.76 -1.80 -2.30
C LEU A 43 10.99 -0.62 -1.34
N LEU A 44 12.25 -0.29 -1.07
CA LEU A 44 12.61 0.87 -0.26
C LEU A 44 12.17 2.19 -0.91
N GLY A 45 12.28 2.30 -2.24
CA GLY A 45 11.75 3.42 -3.01
C GLY A 45 10.24 3.57 -2.87
N MET A 46 9.49 2.47 -2.97
CA MET A 46 8.04 2.46 -2.76
C MET A 46 7.64 2.92 -1.34
N ILE A 47 8.39 2.53 -0.31
CA ILE A 47 8.17 2.99 1.06
C ILE A 47 8.35 4.52 1.15
N LEU A 48 9.39 5.07 0.53
CA LEU A 48 9.64 6.52 0.53
C LEU A 48 8.57 7.28 -0.25
N LEU A 49 8.09 6.74 -1.38
CA LEU A 49 6.97 7.31 -2.13
C LEU A 49 5.68 7.34 -1.31
N TYR A 50 5.38 6.25 -0.59
CA TYR A 50 4.24 6.20 0.32
C TYR A 50 4.33 7.27 1.41
N LEU A 51 5.50 7.42 2.05
CA LEU A 51 5.71 8.45 3.09
C LEU A 51 5.59 9.86 2.52
N ALA A 52 6.06 10.10 1.30
CA ALA A 52 5.91 11.38 0.62
C ALA A 52 4.43 11.70 0.36
N TRP A 53 3.68 10.74 -0.19
CA TRP A 53 2.25 10.87 -0.42
C TRP A 53 1.47 11.09 0.88
N PHE A 54 1.81 10.37 1.96
CA PHE A 54 1.19 10.54 3.27
C PHE A 54 1.38 11.96 3.81
N ARG A 55 2.62 12.48 3.76
CA ARG A 55 2.95 13.84 4.21
C ARG A 55 2.26 14.91 3.38
N VAL A 56 2.08 14.69 2.08
CA VAL A 56 1.32 15.59 1.20
C VAL A 56 -0.18 15.56 1.52
N THR A 57 -0.73 14.37 1.78
CA THR A 57 -2.18 14.18 1.96
C THR A 57 -2.67 14.64 3.33
N PHE A 58 -1.90 14.38 4.39
CA PHE A 58 -2.32 14.64 5.77
C PHE A 58 -1.61 15.83 6.42
N GLU A 59 -0.66 16.48 5.71
CA GLU A 59 0.17 17.61 6.20
C GLU A 59 0.82 17.39 7.58
N LYS A 60 0.93 16.13 8.01
CA LYS A 60 1.47 15.70 9.29
C LYS A 60 2.56 14.66 9.07
N ALA A 61 3.56 14.66 9.96
CA ALA A 61 4.53 13.57 10.02
C ALA A 61 3.85 12.35 10.67
N GLY A 62 3.60 11.31 9.88
CA GLY A 62 3.00 10.06 10.33
C GLY A 62 3.23 8.96 9.31
N VAL A 63 2.81 7.74 9.66
CA VAL A 63 2.99 6.55 8.82
C VAL A 63 1.66 5.83 8.58
N VAL A 64 0.69 6.00 9.48
CA VAL A 64 -0.59 5.30 9.43
C VAL A 64 -1.73 6.32 9.44
N PRO A 65 -2.64 6.30 8.46
CA PRO A 65 -3.85 7.10 8.50
C PRO A 65 -4.79 6.47 9.53
N THR A 66 -4.85 7.06 10.73
CA THR A 66 -5.84 6.68 11.75
C THR A 66 -7.26 6.97 11.27
N LEU A 67 -8.25 6.29 11.87
CA LEU A 67 -9.66 6.42 11.51
C LEU A 67 -10.17 7.88 11.59
N ASP A 68 -9.62 8.66 12.53
CA ASP A 68 -9.96 10.08 12.72
C ASP A 68 -9.60 10.98 11.53
N LEU A 69 -8.74 10.50 10.63
CA LEU A 69 -8.34 11.23 9.42
C LEU A 69 -9.27 10.96 8.23
N TRP A 70 -10.21 10.02 8.37
CA TRP A 70 -11.19 9.70 7.33
C TRP A 70 -12.38 10.64 7.43
N LYS A 71 -12.70 11.35 6.35
CA LYS A 71 -13.84 12.30 6.33
C LYS A 71 -15.18 11.61 6.59
N ASP A 72 -15.44 10.53 5.86
CA ASP A 72 -16.69 9.75 5.93
C ASP A 72 -16.35 8.24 6.00
N PRO A 73 -16.01 7.74 7.20
CA PRO A 73 -15.54 6.36 7.36
C PRO A 73 -16.61 5.31 7.03
N GLU A 74 -17.89 5.62 7.22
CA GLU A 74 -18.98 4.70 6.89
C GLU A 74 -19.13 4.45 5.38
N SER A 75 -19.11 5.51 4.56
CA SER A 75 -19.19 5.37 3.11
C SER A 75 -17.90 4.82 2.52
N SER A 76 -16.76 5.26 3.05
CA SER A 76 -15.44 4.87 2.56
C SER A 76 -15.13 3.39 2.86
N SER A 77 -15.55 2.87 4.03
CA SER A 77 -15.35 1.46 4.38
C SER A 77 -16.06 0.49 3.43
N LYS A 78 -17.29 0.80 3.02
CA LYS A 78 -18.05 0.01 2.04
C LYS A 78 -17.33 -0.03 0.68
N VAL A 79 -16.77 1.10 0.24
CA VAL A 79 -16.00 1.19 -1.02
C VAL A 79 -14.71 0.37 -0.92
N VAL A 80 -13.97 0.49 0.18
CA VAL A 80 -12.71 -0.26 0.40
C VAL A 80 -12.98 -1.76 0.46
N MET A 81 -14.00 -2.19 1.19
CA MET A 81 -14.38 -3.60 1.27
C MET A 81 -14.81 -4.15 -0.10
N THR A 82 -15.62 -3.41 -0.86
CA THR A 82 -16.03 -3.80 -2.22
C THR A 82 -14.83 -3.90 -3.16
N THR A 83 -13.90 -2.94 -3.07
CA THR A 83 -12.66 -2.95 -3.85
C THR A 83 -11.82 -4.18 -3.53
N GLY A 84 -11.71 -4.55 -2.25
CA GLY A 84 -11.02 -5.77 -1.81
C GLY A 84 -11.64 -7.03 -2.42
N ILE A 85 -12.97 -7.14 -2.42
CA ILE A 85 -13.69 -8.28 -3.03
C ILE A 85 -13.46 -8.33 -4.55
N VAL A 86 -13.49 -7.18 -5.24
CA VAL A 86 -13.18 -7.11 -6.67
C VAL A 86 -11.76 -7.59 -6.96
N ILE A 87 -10.79 -7.16 -6.15
CA ILE A 87 -9.39 -7.62 -6.27
C ILE A 87 -9.28 -9.12 -6.06
N LEU A 88 -10.03 -9.72 -5.13
CA LEU A 88 -10.08 -11.17 -4.94
C LEU A 88 -10.65 -11.89 -6.17
N GLY A 89 -11.70 -11.33 -6.78
CA GLY A 89 -12.26 -11.85 -8.04
C GLY A 89 -11.24 -11.82 -9.19
N ILE A 90 -10.49 -10.73 -9.31
CA ILE A 90 -9.40 -10.59 -10.29
C ILE A 90 -8.27 -11.58 -9.97
N ALA A 91 -7.86 -11.70 -8.71
CA ALA A 91 -6.82 -12.62 -8.28
C ALA A 91 -7.15 -14.07 -8.65
N TYR A 92 -8.41 -14.46 -8.46
CA TYR A 92 -8.92 -15.77 -8.86
C TYR A 92 -8.87 -15.98 -10.37
N ALA A 93 -9.24 -14.96 -11.16
CA ALA A 93 -9.14 -15.03 -12.61
C ALA A 93 -7.68 -15.17 -13.08
N ILE A 94 -6.76 -14.37 -12.51
CA ILE A 94 -5.32 -14.41 -12.80
C ILE A 94 -4.75 -15.80 -12.51
N GLY A 95 -5.12 -16.43 -11.38
CA GLY A 95 -4.65 -17.77 -11.02
C GLY A 95 -5.12 -18.90 -11.95
N ARG A 96 -5.99 -18.61 -12.93
CA ARG A 96 -6.47 -19.58 -13.92
C ARG A 96 -5.98 -19.31 -15.34
N ILE A 97 -5.22 -18.24 -15.56
CA ILE A 97 -4.71 -17.87 -16.88
C ILE A 97 -3.23 -18.22 -16.91
N ASP A 98 -2.83 -19.10 -17.83
CA ASP A 98 -1.43 -19.57 -17.99
C ASP A 98 -0.44 -18.47 -18.41
N PHE A 99 -0.92 -17.26 -18.69
CA PHE A 99 -0.11 -16.08 -19.01
C PHE A 99 0.63 -15.54 -17.79
N PHE A 100 0.06 -15.67 -16.59
CA PHE A 100 0.62 -15.08 -15.37
C PHE A 100 1.44 -16.11 -14.59
N PRO A 101 2.54 -15.70 -13.93
CA PRO A 101 3.27 -16.58 -13.01
C PRO A 101 2.34 -17.15 -11.94
N GLU A 102 2.52 -18.43 -11.60
CA GLU A 102 1.76 -19.11 -10.54
C GLU A 102 1.62 -18.31 -9.22
N PRO A 103 2.66 -17.64 -8.69
CA PRO A 103 2.53 -16.88 -7.44
C PRO A 103 1.73 -15.57 -7.58
N ALA A 104 1.46 -15.09 -8.80
CA ALA A 104 0.79 -13.80 -9.00
C ALA A 104 -0.63 -13.78 -8.41
N GLY A 105 -1.40 -14.87 -8.60
CA GLY A 105 -2.73 -15.01 -8.02
C GLY A 105 -2.71 -15.05 -6.48
N LEU A 106 -1.66 -15.66 -5.90
CA LEU A 106 -1.49 -15.73 -4.44
C LEU A 106 -1.18 -14.35 -3.86
N VAL A 107 -0.25 -13.59 -4.46
CA VAL A 107 0.07 -12.23 -4.01
C VAL A 107 -1.16 -11.31 -4.15
N MET A 108 -1.87 -11.40 -5.28
CA MET A 108 -3.09 -10.61 -5.49
C MET A 108 -4.20 -10.97 -4.50
N SER A 109 -4.36 -12.25 -4.15
CA SER A 109 -5.35 -12.67 -3.16
C SER A 109 -4.99 -12.19 -1.75
N LEU A 110 -3.71 -12.22 -1.37
CA LEU A 110 -3.24 -11.62 -0.12
C LEU A 110 -3.57 -10.12 -0.04
N VAL A 111 -3.27 -9.37 -1.11
CA VAL A 111 -3.59 -7.94 -1.19
C VAL A 111 -5.10 -7.71 -1.06
N GLY A 112 -5.92 -8.48 -1.80
CA GLY A 112 -7.37 -8.40 -1.72
C GLY A 112 -7.92 -8.71 -0.31
N LEU A 113 -7.36 -9.71 0.37
CA LEU A 113 -7.75 -10.06 1.74
C LEU A 113 -7.39 -8.96 2.73
N LEU A 114 -6.20 -8.36 2.62
CA LEU A 114 -5.77 -7.26 3.49
C LEU A 114 -6.70 -6.05 3.33
N ILE A 115 -7.02 -5.67 2.09
CA ILE A 115 -7.94 -4.57 1.80
C ILE A 115 -9.34 -4.87 2.35
N THR A 116 -9.85 -6.08 2.10
CA THR A 116 -11.18 -6.49 2.57
C THR A 116 -11.25 -6.46 4.10
N THR A 117 -10.24 -7.01 4.77
CA THR A 117 -10.19 -7.06 6.24
C THR A 117 -10.04 -5.66 6.84
N ASN A 118 -9.27 -4.78 6.21
CA ASN A 118 -9.17 -3.38 6.63
C ASN A 118 -10.51 -2.66 6.49
N GLY A 119 -11.19 -2.78 5.34
CA GLY A 119 -12.52 -2.22 5.12
C GLY A 119 -13.56 -2.76 6.10
N LEU A 120 -13.52 -4.07 6.37
CA LEU A 120 -14.38 -4.73 7.36
C LEU A 120 -14.13 -4.20 8.77
N TYR A 121 -12.87 -4.02 9.16
CA TYR A 121 -12.50 -3.44 10.45
C TYR A 121 -13.04 -2.02 10.62
N VAL A 122 -12.83 -1.15 9.62
CA VAL A 122 -13.34 0.22 9.63
C VAL A 122 -14.87 0.21 9.75
N TRP A 123 -15.55 -0.62 8.95
CA TRP A 123 -17.01 -0.74 8.99
C TRP A 123 -17.52 -1.22 10.35
N LEU A 124 -16.88 -2.25 10.92
CA LEU A 124 -17.22 -2.75 12.26
C LEU A 124 -17.02 -1.68 13.33
N SER A 125 -15.98 -0.86 13.20
CA SER A 125 -15.64 0.22 14.13
C SER A 125 -16.55 1.45 14.01
N THR A 126 -17.17 1.69 12.86
CA THR A 126 -17.98 2.91 12.64
C THR A 126 -19.47 2.68 12.62
N ALA A 127 -19.93 1.53 12.09
CA ALA A 127 -21.35 1.22 11.91
C ALA A 127 -21.76 -0.19 12.37
N GLY A 128 -20.78 -1.01 12.76
CA GLY A 128 -21.01 -2.35 13.28
C GLY A 128 -21.06 -2.40 14.80
N PRO A 129 -21.17 -3.61 15.39
CA PRO A 129 -21.32 -3.81 16.83
C PRO A 129 -20.11 -3.40 17.68
N LEU A 130 -19.01 -2.98 17.04
CA LEU A 130 -17.81 -2.47 17.69
C LEU A 130 -17.75 -0.94 17.64
N SER A 131 -18.75 -0.26 17.08
CA SER A 131 -18.88 1.18 17.22
C SER A 131 -19.07 1.49 18.69
N THR A 132 -18.10 2.16 19.30
CA THR A 132 -18.31 2.80 20.58
C THR A 132 -19.45 3.81 20.36
N GLU A 133 -20.57 3.65 21.08
CA GLU A 133 -21.49 4.77 21.31
C GLU A 133 -20.65 5.83 22.04
N GLU A 134 -20.05 6.76 21.30
CA GLU A 134 -19.52 7.97 21.89
C GLU A 134 -20.73 8.79 22.36
N GLU A 135 -20.81 9.00 23.67
CA GLU A 135 -21.72 9.95 24.35
C GLU A 135 -21.73 11.34 23.69
#